data_AF-A0A535HJB1-F1
#
_entry.id   AF-A0A535HJB1-F1
#
_cell.length_a   1.000
_cell.length_b   1.000
_cell.length_c   1.000
_cell.angle_alpha   90.00
_cell.angle_beta   90.00
_cell.angle_gamma   90.00
#
_symmetry.space_group_name_H-M   'P 1'
#
loop_
_entity.id
_entity.type
_entity.pdbx_description
1 polymer ?
#
loop_
_entity_poly.entity_id
_entity_poly.type
_entity_poly.pdbx_seq_one_letter_code
_entity_poly.pdbx_strand_id
1 'polypeptide(L)'
;MAAERTARFRALTPTQAAELAERTRYRVIGSLLVLLGIAATILFARNIDPSLVSTFGMNTGGASAAIQLPDLVLPSFLTVVAVSGLSVLLGAFQLLRGFGKWSSAVLGAGILLFVFSFLVWATRDQSINLASMLKSTLQRATPIAIGALAGVLAERAGVVNIAIEGLMLASALVAVIVASLGHNIWLGLSAAVLTGALLALFHGILSIRYRVDQIISGMVINIFAAGMTSFISAKFLEPFQFLNQPGTFPNLSLPVLSSIPFFGGVIFENNLFVFAMLVLVVAVQIALFHTRWGLRTRIVGEHPKAADTLGIDV
;
A
#
# COMPACT_ATOMS: atom_id res chain seq x y z
N MET A 1 12.07 31.28 49.64
CA MET A 1 11.05 30.33 49.15
C MET A 1 11.13 30.14 47.62
N ALA A 2 12.36 30.05 47.06
CA ALA A 2 12.59 29.92 45.61
C ALA A 2 13.84 29.07 45.30
N ALA A 3 14.09 28.02 46.09
CA ALA A 3 15.28 27.16 45.94
C ALA A 3 14.96 25.65 45.85
N GLU A 4 13.69 25.25 45.83
CA GLU A 4 13.28 23.83 45.91
C GLU A 4 12.35 23.39 44.76
N ARG A 5 12.44 24.02 43.59
CA ARG A 5 11.68 23.60 42.39
C ARG A 5 12.52 23.11 41.22
N THR A 6 13.78 22.77 41.45
CA THR A 6 14.65 22.08 40.48
C THR A 6 14.84 20.62 40.90
N ALA A 7 13.73 19.88 40.97
CA ALA A 7 13.77 18.43 41.08
C ALA A 7 14.34 17.83 39.78
N ARG A 8 15.66 17.61 39.78
CA ARG A 8 16.40 16.52 39.13
C ARG A 8 15.74 15.90 37.88
N PHE A 9 15.93 16.50 36.71
CA PHE A 9 16.06 15.71 35.49
C PHE A 9 17.44 15.04 35.51
N ARG A 10 17.55 13.93 36.25
CA ARG A 10 18.74 13.06 36.17
C ARG A 10 18.75 12.50 34.75
N ALA A 11 19.71 12.93 33.92
CA ALA A 11 19.88 12.40 32.58
C ALA A 11 19.97 10.87 32.66
N LEU A 12 19.07 10.18 31.96
CA LEU A 12 19.05 8.72 31.92
C LEU A 12 20.35 8.25 31.28
N THR A 13 20.95 7.20 31.84
CA THR A 13 22.04 6.50 31.15
C THR A 13 21.49 5.86 29.86
N PRO A 14 22.32 5.65 28.82
CA PRO A 14 21.87 5.01 27.58
C PRO A 14 21.17 3.66 27.80
N THR A 15 21.61 2.89 28.81
CA THR A 15 21.00 1.62 29.21
C THR A 15 19.61 1.82 29.83
N GLN A 16 19.45 2.79 30.73
CA GLN A 16 18.15 3.13 31.33
C GLN A 16 17.16 3.67 30.30
N ALA A 17 17.63 4.50 29.35
CA ALA A 17 16.82 5.02 28.26
C ALA A 17 16.35 3.89 27.32
N ALA A 18 17.22 2.93 26.99
CA ALA A 18 16.87 1.75 26.21
C ALA A 18 15.84 0.87 26.91
N GLU A 19 16.01 0.61 28.21
CA GLU A 19 15.07 -0.19 29.01
C GLU A 19 13.69 0.48 29.11
N LEU A 20 13.65 1.80 29.30
CA LEU A 20 12.41 2.58 29.29
C LEU A 20 11.72 2.56 27.92
N ALA A 21 12.49 2.70 26.82
CA ALA A 21 11.95 2.62 25.47
C ALA A 21 11.36 1.23 25.17
N GLU A 22 12.04 0.17 25.60
CA GLU A 22 11.59 -1.21 25.45
C GLU A 22 10.30 -1.47 26.26
N ARG A 23 10.27 -1.06 27.54
CA ARG A 23 9.07 -1.14 28.38
C ARG A 23 7.89 -0.33 27.81
N THR A 24 8.16 0.86 27.27
CA THR A 24 7.14 1.70 26.64
C THR A 24 6.58 1.01 25.40
N ARG A 25 7.43 0.43 24.56
CA ARG A 25 7.01 -0.34 23.38
C ARG A 25 6.15 -1.54 23.76
N TYR A 26 6.51 -2.29 24.80
CA TYR A 26 5.70 -3.41 25.29
C TYR A 26 4.33 -2.97 25.78
N ARG A 27 4.28 -1.88 26.55
CA ARG A 27 3.03 -1.30 27.03
C ARG A 27 2.13 -0.81 25.90
N VAL A 28 2.69 -0.07 24.94
CA VAL A 28 1.91 0.45 23.80
C VAL A 28 1.35 -0.69 22.96
N ILE A 29 2.21 -1.63 22.55
CA ILE A 29 1.76 -2.77 21.71
C ILE A 29 0.76 -3.63 22.46
N GLY A 30 1.05 -3.98 23.72
CA GLY A 30 0.16 -4.81 24.53
C GLY A 30 -1.21 -4.16 24.76
N SER A 31 -1.23 -2.87 25.12
CA SER A 31 -2.48 -2.11 25.29
C SER A 31 -3.27 -2.03 23.98
N LEU A 32 -2.61 -1.76 22.85
CA LEU A 32 -3.27 -1.74 21.54
C LEU A 32 -3.91 -3.08 21.19
N LEU A 33 -3.22 -4.19 21.41
CA LEU A 33 -3.74 -5.53 21.14
C LEU A 33 -4.96 -5.88 22.01
N VAL A 34 -4.88 -5.57 23.30
CA VAL A 34 -6.02 -5.74 24.22
C VAL A 34 -7.20 -4.88 23.75
N LEU A 35 -6.96 -3.61 23.39
CA LEU A 35 -8.00 -2.71 22.88
C LEU A 35 -8.63 -3.24 21.58
N LEU A 36 -7.83 -3.74 20.63
CA LEU A 36 -8.34 -4.34 19.39
C LEU A 36 -9.18 -5.58 19.68
N GLY A 37 -8.74 -6.48 20.56
CA GLY A 37 -9.50 -7.67 20.92
C GLY A 37 -10.82 -7.36 21.64
N ILE A 38 -10.80 -6.39 22.57
CA ILE A 38 -12.03 -5.92 23.23
C ILE A 38 -12.95 -5.25 22.21
N ALA A 39 -12.43 -4.39 21.35
CA ALA A 39 -13.20 -3.74 20.29
C ALA A 39 -13.84 -4.76 19.35
N ALA A 40 -13.09 -5.77 18.89
CA ALA A 40 -13.61 -6.85 18.06
C ALA A 40 -14.76 -7.60 18.77
N THR A 41 -14.63 -7.87 20.06
CA THR A 41 -15.67 -8.54 20.83
C THR A 41 -16.94 -7.67 20.94
N ILE A 42 -16.79 -6.38 21.24
CA ILE A 42 -17.92 -5.46 21.40
C ILE A 42 -18.61 -5.18 20.07
N LEU A 43 -17.84 -4.91 19.01
CA LEU A 43 -18.37 -4.48 17.71
C LEU A 43 -18.90 -5.65 16.89
N PHE A 44 -18.22 -6.79 16.93
CA PHE A 44 -18.49 -7.90 16.01
C PHE A 44 -19.26 -9.04 16.68
N ALA A 45 -18.89 -9.47 17.89
CA ALA A 45 -19.52 -10.66 18.50
C ALA A 45 -20.95 -10.41 19.02
N ARG A 46 -21.26 -9.18 19.45
CA ARG A 46 -22.56 -8.87 20.08
C ARG A 46 -23.78 -9.04 19.17
N ASN A 47 -23.59 -8.91 17.85
CA ASN A 47 -24.67 -8.85 16.87
C ASN A 47 -24.74 -10.09 15.96
N ILE A 48 -24.14 -11.21 16.38
CA ILE A 48 -24.12 -12.46 15.61
C ILE A 48 -24.97 -13.51 16.34
N ASP A 49 -25.98 -14.05 15.67
CA ASP A 49 -26.70 -15.21 16.19
C ASP A 49 -25.80 -16.45 16.17
N PRO A 50 -25.76 -17.27 17.24
CA PRO A 50 -24.83 -18.40 17.36
C PRO A 50 -24.96 -19.49 16.28
N SER A 51 -26.09 -19.55 15.57
CA SER A 51 -26.33 -20.49 14.47
C SER A 51 -25.78 -20.04 13.12
N LEU A 52 -25.37 -18.78 12.98
CA LEU A 52 -24.89 -18.25 11.71
C LEU A 52 -23.49 -18.78 11.37
N VAL A 53 -23.29 -18.96 10.08
CA VAL A 53 -22.06 -19.49 9.51
C VAL A 53 -21.52 -18.50 8.48
N SER A 54 -20.20 -18.38 8.42
CA SER A 54 -19.50 -17.57 7.43
C SER A 54 -18.77 -18.50 6.47
N THR A 55 -18.99 -18.31 5.17
CA THR A 55 -18.37 -19.15 4.13
C THR A 55 -17.35 -18.34 3.35
N PHE A 56 -16.10 -18.79 3.35
CA PHE A 56 -15.02 -18.18 2.58
C PHE A 56 -14.65 -19.06 1.39
N GLY A 57 -14.89 -18.55 0.19
CA GLY A 57 -14.48 -19.19 -1.05
C GLY A 57 -12.97 -19.17 -1.23
N MET A 58 -12.36 -20.33 -1.45
CA MET A 58 -10.89 -20.50 -1.45
C MET A 58 -10.27 -20.54 -2.85
N ASN A 59 -11.09 -20.45 -3.91
CA ASN A 59 -10.65 -20.55 -5.29
C ASN A 59 -10.87 -19.25 -6.05
N THR A 60 -9.88 -18.79 -6.81
CA THR A 60 -10.08 -17.72 -7.80
C THR A 60 -10.79 -18.32 -9.01
N GLY A 61 -11.91 -17.75 -9.47
CA GLY A 61 -12.73 -18.28 -10.58
C GLY A 61 -12.07 -18.31 -11.98
N GLY A 62 -10.73 -18.28 -12.06
CA GLY A 62 -9.95 -18.42 -13.29
C GLY A 62 -9.52 -19.86 -13.57
N ALA A 63 -9.03 -20.11 -14.79
CA ALA A 63 -8.73 -21.43 -15.35
C ALA A 63 -7.59 -22.22 -14.66
N SER A 64 -6.98 -21.70 -13.59
CA SER A 64 -5.71 -22.25 -13.04
C SER A 64 -5.82 -22.99 -11.71
N ALA A 65 -7.00 -23.24 -11.15
CA ALA A 65 -7.09 -24.13 -9.99
C ALA A 65 -6.97 -25.60 -10.46
N ALA A 66 -5.74 -26.06 -10.71
CA ALA A 66 -5.45 -27.48 -10.91
C ALA A 66 -5.92 -28.32 -9.70
N ILE A 67 -6.05 -27.68 -8.52
CA ILE A 67 -6.60 -28.23 -7.29
C ILE A 67 -7.65 -27.25 -6.77
N GLN A 68 -8.92 -27.67 -6.74
CA GLN A 68 -10.00 -26.92 -6.11
C GLN A 68 -9.96 -27.15 -4.60
N LEU A 69 -9.85 -26.07 -3.83
CA LEU A 69 -9.91 -26.11 -2.38
C LEU A 69 -11.37 -26.08 -1.91
N PRO A 70 -11.75 -26.86 -0.88
CA PRO A 70 -13.06 -26.74 -0.27
C PRO A 70 -13.21 -25.36 0.38
N ASP A 71 -14.45 -24.86 0.39
CA ASP A 71 -14.75 -23.59 1.03
C ASP A 71 -14.54 -23.69 2.54
N LEU A 72 -14.00 -22.61 3.11
CA LEU A 72 -13.77 -22.52 4.54
C LEU A 72 -15.06 -22.04 5.22
N VAL A 73 -15.77 -22.99 5.81
CA VAL A 73 -17.05 -22.78 6.50
C VAL A 73 -16.77 -22.67 8.00
N LEU A 74 -17.10 -21.52 8.60
CA LEU A 74 -16.77 -21.21 9.99
C LEU A 74 -18.01 -20.76 10.77
N PRO A 75 -18.29 -21.31 11.96
CA PRO A 75 -19.32 -20.79 12.85
C PRO A 75 -18.98 -19.34 13.24
N SER A 76 -19.80 -18.37 12.83
CA SER A 76 -19.45 -16.95 12.85
C SER A 76 -19.21 -16.46 14.28
N PHE A 77 -20.13 -16.76 15.20
CA PHE A 77 -20.04 -16.31 16.60
C PHE A 77 -18.81 -16.87 17.31
N LEU A 78 -18.62 -18.20 17.27
CA LEU A 78 -17.51 -18.86 17.94
C LEU A 78 -16.17 -18.39 17.41
N THR A 79 -16.05 -18.22 16.09
CA THR A 79 -14.82 -17.76 15.45
C THR A 79 -14.45 -16.35 15.89
N VAL A 80 -15.40 -15.41 15.88
CA VAL A 80 -15.13 -14.02 16.30
C VAL A 80 -14.70 -13.97 17.77
N VAL A 81 -15.38 -14.69 18.66
CA VAL A 81 -15.04 -14.73 20.10
C VAL A 81 -13.67 -15.39 20.34
N ALA A 82 -13.36 -16.48 19.64
CA ALA A 82 -12.08 -17.16 19.78
C ALA A 82 -10.92 -16.28 19.30
N VAL A 83 -11.08 -15.63 18.15
CA VAL A 83 -10.06 -14.76 17.53
C VAL A 83 -9.85 -13.48 18.35
N SER A 84 -10.94 -12.86 18.82
CA SER A 84 -10.86 -11.66 19.66
C SER A 84 -10.25 -11.98 21.03
N GLY A 85 -10.62 -13.12 21.63
CA GLY A 85 -10.04 -13.65 22.87
C GLY A 85 -8.55 -13.92 22.73
N LEU A 86 -8.12 -14.54 21.63
CA LEU A 86 -6.70 -14.76 21.34
C LEU A 86 -5.92 -13.43 21.24
N SER A 87 -6.50 -12.41 20.59
CA SER A 87 -5.89 -11.07 20.51
C SER A 87 -5.71 -10.44 21.89
N VAL A 88 -6.72 -10.55 22.77
CA VAL A 88 -6.63 -10.09 24.17
C VAL A 88 -5.55 -10.85 24.94
N LEU A 89 -5.46 -12.18 24.77
CA LEU A 89 -4.44 -13.00 25.43
C LEU A 89 -3.02 -12.62 24.98
N LEU A 90 -2.81 -12.44 23.68
CA LEU A 90 -1.53 -11.98 23.14
C LEU A 90 -1.17 -10.58 23.66
N GLY A 91 -2.14 -9.68 23.72
CA GLY A 91 -1.97 -8.34 24.29
C GLY A 91 -1.62 -8.36 25.78
N ALA A 92 -2.33 -9.16 26.58
CA ALA A 92 -2.07 -9.33 28.00
C ALA A 92 -0.68 -9.94 28.25
N PHE A 93 -0.29 -10.96 27.47
CA PHE A 93 1.05 -11.54 27.56
C PHE A 93 2.13 -10.52 27.20
N GLN A 94 1.90 -9.71 26.15
CA GLN A 94 2.81 -8.63 25.75
C GLN A 94 2.95 -7.55 26.85
N LEU A 95 1.89 -7.26 27.61
CA LEU A 95 1.95 -6.34 28.76
C LEU A 95 2.72 -6.93 29.96
N LEU A 96 2.57 -8.23 30.22
CA LEU A 96 3.12 -8.88 31.42
C LEU A 96 4.59 -9.32 31.24
N ARG A 97 4.90 -9.99 30.12
CA ARG A 97 6.21 -10.60 29.87
C ARG A 97 6.96 -9.96 28.70
N GLY A 98 6.22 -9.47 27.70
CA GLY A 98 6.80 -8.95 26.46
C GLY A 98 7.36 -10.06 25.56
N PHE A 99 7.28 -9.86 24.25
CA PHE A 99 7.77 -10.80 23.23
C PHE A 99 9.17 -10.47 22.70
N GLY A 100 9.91 -9.53 23.33
CA GLY A 100 11.27 -9.23 22.88
C GLY A 100 11.29 -8.66 21.46
N LYS A 101 12.23 -9.18 20.67
CA LYS A 101 12.36 -8.94 19.21
C LYS A 101 11.10 -9.26 18.40
N TRP A 102 10.23 -10.14 18.89
CA TRP A 102 9.00 -10.55 18.19
C TRP A 102 7.83 -9.61 18.40
N SER A 103 7.98 -8.56 19.22
CA SER A 103 6.89 -7.62 19.54
C SER A 103 6.22 -7.01 18.30
N SER A 104 6.97 -6.71 17.24
CA SER A 104 6.38 -6.19 15.99
C SER A 104 5.61 -7.26 15.22
N ALA A 105 6.08 -8.51 15.22
CA ALA A 105 5.38 -9.62 14.60
C ALA A 105 4.05 -9.91 15.32
N VAL A 106 4.05 -9.81 16.66
CA VAL A 106 2.84 -9.99 17.48
C VAL A 106 1.83 -8.86 17.25
N LEU A 107 2.28 -7.61 17.09
CA LEU A 107 1.42 -6.53 16.66
C LEU A 107 0.77 -6.83 15.30
N GLY A 108 1.57 -7.27 14.32
CA GLY A 108 1.08 -7.66 13.00
C GLY A 108 0.06 -8.80 13.07
N ALA A 109 0.34 -9.84 13.86
CA ALA A 109 -0.58 -10.95 14.10
C ALA A 109 -1.90 -10.47 14.71
N GLY A 110 -1.87 -9.57 15.71
CA GLY A 110 -3.08 -9.05 16.30
C GLY A 110 -3.92 -8.16 15.37
N ILE A 111 -3.29 -7.38 14.49
CA ILE A 111 -3.98 -6.66 13.42
C ILE A 111 -4.65 -7.65 12.47
N LEU A 112 -3.96 -8.72 12.08
CA LEU A 112 -4.54 -9.77 11.23
C LEU A 112 -5.71 -10.49 11.90
N LEU A 113 -5.62 -10.80 13.21
CA LEU A 113 -6.73 -11.35 13.98
C LEU A 113 -7.91 -10.39 14.01
N PHE A 114 -7.68 -9.10 14.23
CA PHE A 114 -8.73 -8.08 14.18
C PHE A 114 -9.42 -8.03 12.81
N VAL A 115 -8.64 -7.94 11.72
CA VAL A 115 -9.16 -7.94 10.35
C VAL A 115 -9.92 -9.23 10.05
N PHE A 116 -9.41 -10.39 10.47
CA PHE A 116 -10.08 -11.67 10.28
C PHE A 116 -11.41 -11.74 11.04
N SER A 117 -11.46 -11.24 12.29
CA SER A 117 -12.71 -11.15 13.06
C SER A 117 -13.73 -10.23 12.39
N PHE A 118 -13.28 -9.12 11.80
CA PHE A 118 -14.11 -8.23 11.00
C PHE A 118 -14.65 -8.94 9.74
N LEU A 119 -13.81 -9.69 9.01
CA LEU A 119 -14.23 -10.41 7.81
C LEU A 119 -15.27 -11.48 8.12
N VAL A 120 -15.10 -12.24 9.21
CA VAL A 120 -16.09 -13.24 9.66
C VAL A 120 -17.42 -12.55 9.97
N TRP A 121 -17.39 -11.44 10.72
CA TRP A 121 -18.58 -10.67 11.02
C TRP A 121 -19.25 -10.07 9.76
N ALA A 122 -18.47 -9.53 8.84
CA ALA A 122 -18.97 -8.96 7.59
C ALA A 122 -19.58 -10.02 6.67
N THR A 123 -19.12 -11.26 6.78
CA THR A 123 -19.56 -12.42 5.97
C THR A 123 -20.55 -13.31 6.75
N ARG A 124 -21.16 -12.83 7.84
CA ARG A 124 -22.15 -13.61 8.59
C ARG A 124 -23.36 -13.88 7.71
N ASP A 125 -23.77 -15.16 7.61
CA ASP A 125 -24.87 -15.61 6.76
C ASP A 125 -24.69 -15.36 5.24
N GLN A 126 -23.45 -15.04 4.83
CA GLN A 126 -23.10 -14.75 3.44
C GLN A 126 -21.86 -15.55 3.04
N SER A 127 -21.55 -15.52 1.74
CA SER A 127 -20.30 -16.06 1.22
C SER A 127 -19.47 -14.95 0.59
N ILE A 128 -18.18 -14.91 0.90
CA ILE A 128 -17.20 -14.05 0.23
C ILE A 128 -16.11 -14.94 -0.34
N ASN A 129 -15.76 -14.72 -1.61
CA ASN A 129 -14.63 -15.39 -2.21
C ASN A 129 -13.32 -14.71 -1.76
N LEU A 130 -12.70 -15.26 -0.72
CA LEU A 130 -11.49 -14.72 -0.11
C LEU A 130 -10.33 -14.64 -1.11
N ALA A 131 -10.16 -15.68 -1.93
CA ALA A 131 -9.11 -15.72 -2.93
C ALA A 131 -9.29 -14.60 -3.98
N SER A 132 -10.50 -14.41 -4.49
CA SER A 132 -10.82 -13.36 -5.46
C SER A 132 -10.73 -11.96 -4.84
N MET A 133 -11.09 -11.81 -3.56
CA MET A 133 -10.91 -10.57 -2.81
C MET A 133 -9.42 -10.20 -2.71
N LEU A 134 -8.56 -11.13 -2.30
CA LEU A 134 -7.11 -10.90 -2.24
C LEU A 134 -6.50 -10.57 -3.60
N LYS A 135 -6.94 -11.28 -4.66
CA LYS A 135 -6.53 -10.99 -6.05
C LYS A 135 -6.93 -9.57 -6.46
N SER A 136 -8.17 -9.17 -6.20
CA SER A 136 -8.68 -7.80 -6.47
C SER A 136 -7.93 -6.75 -5.65
N THR A 137 -7.62 -7.03 -4.39
CA THR A 137 -6.79 -6.15 -3.54
C THR A 137 -5.42 -5.93 -4.17
N LEU A 138 -4.76 -6.99 -4.64
CA LEU A 138 -3.45 -6.88 -5.28
C LEU A 138 -3.51 -6.04 -6.57
N GLN A 139 -4.53 -6.26 -7.41
CA GLN A 139 -4.73 -5.51 -8.65
C GLN A 139 -4.99 -4.02 -8.37
N ARG A 140 -5.80 -3.69 -7.36
CA ARG A 140 -6.12 -2.31 -6.97
C ARG A 140 -4.96 -1.61 -6.27
N ALA A 141 -4.15 -2.34 -5.51
CA ALA A 141 -2.96 -1.80 -4.84
C ALA A 141 -1.82 -1.50 -5.81
N THR A 142 -1.75 -2.22 -6.94
CA THR A 142 -0.68 -2.10 -7.96
C THR A 142 -0.42 -0.66 -8.43
N PRO A 143 -1.41 0.11 -8.93
CA PRO A 143 -1.17 1.49 -9.38
C PRO A 143 -0.70 2.41 -8.24
N ILE A 144 -1.23 2.23 -7.04
CA ILE A 144 -0.83 3.01 -5.85
C ILE A 144 0.62 2.69 -5.48
N ALA A 145 1.01 1.42 -5.51
CA ALA A 145 2.37 0.99 -5.21
C ALA A 145 3.38 1.53 -6.24
N ILE A 146 3.05 1.48 -7.53
CA ILE A 146 3.90 2.07 -8.59
C ILE A 146 4.03 3.58 -8.41
N GLY A 147 2.93 4.29 -8.10
CA GLY A 147 2.97 5.72 -7.78
C GLY A 147 3.83 6.03 -6.56
N ALA A 148 3.73 5.22 -5.50
CA ALA A 148 4.55 5.36 -4.31
C ALA A 148 6.05 5.16 -4.59
N LEU A 149 6.43 4.22 -5.47
CA LEU A 149 7.82 4.06 -5.91
C LEU A 149 8.35 5.31 -6.62
N ALA A 150 7.53 5.94 -7.46
CA ALA A 150 7.90 7.21 -8.09
C ALA A 150 8.12 8.33 -7.04
N GLY A 151 7.27 8.38 -6.01
CA GLY A 151 7.44 9.29 -4.87
C GLY A 151 8.74 9.05 -4.11
N VAL A 152 9.05 7.79 -3.78
CA VAL A 152 10.31 7.42 -3.11
C VAL A 152 11.52 7.85 -3.92
N LEU A 153 11.51 7.65 -5.24
CA LEU A 153 12.61 8.09 -6.11
C LEU A 153 12.76 9.61 -6.12
N ALA A 154 11.66 10.36 -6.22
CA ALA A 154 11.67 11.81 -6.24
C ALA A 154 12.18 12.40 -4.91
N GLU A 155 11.66 11.91 -3.78
CA GLU A 155 12.07 12.36 -2.45
C GLU A 155 13.55 12.06 -2.18
N ARG A 156 14.04 10.89 -2.61
CA ARG A 156 15.47 10.56 -2.50
C ARG A 156 16.36 11.43 -3.38
N ALA A 157 15.81 12.05 -4.42
CA ALA A 157 16.50 13.02 -5.26
C ALA A 157 16.33 14.49 -4.77
N GLY A 158 15.66 14.72 -3.63
CA GLY A 158 15.47 16.06 -3.07
C GLY A 158 14.26 16.83 -3.61
N VAL A 159 13.36 16.17 -4.35
CA VAL A 159 12.12 16.77 -4.87
C VAL A 159 10.92 16.00 -4.35
N VAL A 160 10.15 16.63 -3.46
CA VAL A 160 8.87 16.11 -2.99
C VAL A 160 7.85 16.18 -4.13
N ASN A 161 7.31 15.03 -4.50
CA ASN A 161 6.37 14.93 -5.60
C ASN A 161 4.91 14.84 -5.09
N ILE A 162 4.34 15.99 -4.73
CA ILE A 162 2.92 16.08 -4.36
C ILE A 162 1.98 15.90 -5.58
N ALA A 163 2.51 16.04 -6.80
CA ALA A 163 1.76 16.02 -8.05
C ALA A 163 1.35 14.61 -8.54
N ILE A 164 1.70 13.54 -7.82
CA ILE A 164 1.58 12.15 -8.30
C ILE A 164 0.14 11.82 -8.74
N GLU A 165 -0.86 12.27 -7.98
CA GLU A 165 -2.26 12.03 -8.32
C GLU A 165 -2.66 12.67 -9.65
N GLY A 166 -2.27 13.93 -9.88
CA GLY A 166 -2.52 14.64 -11.13
C GLY A 166 -1.77 14.02 -12.31
N LEU A 167 -0.53 13.58 -12.10
CA LEU A 167 0.24 12.83 -13.11
C LEU A 167 -0.47 11.54 -13.49
N MET A 168 -0.98 10.78 -12.51
CA MET A 168 -1.73 9.54 -12.76
C MET A 168 -3.03 9.81 -13.51
N LEU A 169 -3.81 10.82 -13.11
CA LEU A 169 -5.07 11.19 -13.76
C LEU A 169 -4.86 11.61 -15.22
N ALA A 170 -3.92 12.52 -15.47
CA ALA A 170 -3.63 12.99 -16.83
C ALA A 170 -3.09 11.87 -17.72
N SER A 171 -2.18 11.04 -17.20
CA SER A 171 -1.63 9.89 -17.93
C SER A 171 -2.71 8.87 -18.27
N ALA A 172 -3.61 8.58 -17.32
CA ALA A 172 -4.72 7.65 -17.54
C ALA A 172 -5.69 8.16 -18.63
N LEU A 173 -6.05 9.44 -18.58
CA LEU A 173 -6.92 10.04 -19.61
C LEU A 173 -6.31 9.94 -21.01
N VAL A 174 -5.04 10.33 -21.15
CA VAL A 174 -4.34 10.25 -22.45
C VAL A 174 -4.23 8.79 -22.90
N ALA A 175 -3.93 7.85 -22.00
CA ALA A 175 -3.86 6.44 -22.31
C ALA A 175 -5.18 5.91 -22.90
N VAL A 176 -6.30 6.26 -22.26
CA VAL A 176 -7.64 5.83 -22.66
C VAL A 176 -7.96 6.35 -24.06
N ILE A 177 -7.77 7.66 -24.30
CA ILE A 177 -8.07 8.27 -25.60
C ILE A 177 -7.20 7.68 -26.71
N VAL A 178 -5.88 7.59 -26.48
CA VAL A 178 -4.93 7.09 -27.49
C VAL A 178 -5.13 5.61 -27.78
N ALA A 179 -5.36 4.77 -26.75
CA ALA A 179 -5.65 3.35 -26.98
C ALA A 179 -6.97 3.16 -27.73
N SER A 180 -8.00 3.94 -27.42
CA SER A 180 -9.31 3.82 -28.06
C SER A 180 -9.26 4.23 -29.53
N LEU A 181 -8.60 5.35 -29.84
CA LEU A 181 -8.44 5.83 -31.22
C LEU A 181 -7.46 4.98 -32.04
N GLY A 182 -6.37 4.54 -31.41
CA GLY A 182 -5.35 3.72 -32.07
C GLY A 182 -5.68 2.23 -32.12
N HIS A 183 -6.78 1.80 -31.49
CA HIS A 183 -7.18 0.40 -31.29
C HIS A 183 -6.02 -0.48 -30.77
N ASN A 184 -5.16 0.08 -29.93
CA ASN A 184 -3.94 -0.58 -29.46
C ASN A 184 -3.57 -0.15 -28.04
N ILE A 185 -3.73 -1.07 -27.08
CA ILE A 185 -3.41 -0.88 -25.66
C ILE A 185 -1.96 -0.46 -25.40
N TRP A 186 -1.01 -0.89 -26.24
CA TRP A 186 0.41 -0.56 -26.08
C TRP A 186 0.71 0.88 -26.52
N LEU A 187 -0.01 1.40 -27.52
CA LEU A 187 0.07 2.81 -27.89
C LEU A 187 -0.46 3.69 -26.76
N GLY A 188 -1.60 3.32 -26.17
CA GLY A 188 -2.13 4.03 -24.99
C GLY A 188 -1.16 4.01 -23.81
N LEU A 189 -0.58 2.85 -23.49
CA LEU A 189 0.43 2.74 -22.43
C LEU A 189 1.65 3.65 -22.70
N SER A 190 2.17 3.65 -23.92
CA SER A 190 3.33 4.48 -24.29
C SER A 190 3.01 5.96 -24.17
N ALA A 191 1.81 6.38 -24.61
CA ALA A 191 1.34 7.75 -24.46
C ALA A 191 1.17 8.13 -22.98
N ALA A 192 0.66 7.22 -22.14
CA ALA A 192 0.54 7.43 -20.70
C ALA A 192 1.91 7.71 -20.06
N VAL A 193 2.91 6.89 -20.37
CA VAL A 193 4.29 7.04 -19.86
C VAL A 193 4.86 8.39 -20.29
N LEU A 194 4.66 8.77 -21.55
CA LEU A 194 5.13 10.05 -22.07
C LEU A 194 4.45 11.25 -21.38
N THR A 195 3.12 11.21 -21.22
CA THR A 195 2.37 12.28 -20.51
C THR A 195 2.83 12.42 -19.07
N GLY A 196 2.97 11.30 -18.34
CA GLY A 196 3.47 11.31 -16.98
C GLY A 196 4.89 11.86 -16.88
N ALA A 197 5.78 11.46 -17.80
CA ALA A 197 7.15 11.97 -17.86
C ALA A 197 7.21 13.47 -18.15
N LEU A 198 6.38 13.97 -19.08
CA LEU A 198 6.32 15.39 -19.40
C LEU A 198 5.80 16.24 -18.23
N LEU A 199 4.77 15.78 -17.53
CA LEU A 199 4.25 16.46 -16.34
C LEU A 199 5.23 16.39 -15.16
N ALA A 200 5.89 15.26 -14.97
CA ALA A 200 6.96 15.12 -13.97
C ALA A 200 8.13 16.06 -14.29
N LEU A 201 8.53 16.15 -15.56
CA LEU A 201 9.56 17.07 -16.03
C LEU A 201 9.15 18.53 -15.79
N PHE A 202 7.89 18.88 -16.08
CA PHE A 202 7.36 20.21 -15.80
C PHE A 202 7.43 20.55 -14.30
N HIS A 203 6.98 19.64 -13.43
CA HIS A 203 7.10 19.80 -11.97
C HIS A 203 8.56 19.98 -11.55
N GLY A 204 9.45 19.11 -12.05
CA GLY A 204 10.89 19.19 -11.78
C GLY A 204 11.51 20.51 -12.23
N ILE A 205 11.15 21.03 -13.41
CA ILE A 205 11.63 22.33 -13.90
C ILE A 205 11.17 23.46 -12.98
N LEU A 206 9.90 23.48 -12.57
CA LEU A 206 9.38 24.50 -11.65
C LEU A 206 10.12 24.46 -10.30
N SER A 207 10.34 23.26 -9.77
CA SER A 207 10.97 23.08 -8.47
C SER A 207 12.49 23.34 -8.48
N ILE A 208 13.20 22.87 -9.51
CA ILE A 208 14.68 22.92 -9.58
C ILE A 208 15.14 24.24 -10.21
N ARG A 209 14.63 24.58 -11.40
CA ARG A 209 15.10 25.74 -12.16
C ARG A 209 14.50 27.03 -11.64
N TYR A 210 13.19 27.05 -11.40
CA TYR A 210 12.47 28.24 -10.98
C TYR A 210 12.30 28.37 -9.46
N ARG A 211 12.71 27.35 -8.70
CA ARG A 211 12.66 27.33 -7.23
C ARG A 211 11.26 27.64 -6.68
N VAL A 212 10.23 27.21 -7.40
CA VAL A 212 8.85 27.26 -6.93
C VAL A 212 8.69 26.26 -5.80
N ASP A 213 7.90 26.62 -4.79
CA ASP A 213 7.53 25.71 -3.71
C ASP A 213 6.88 24.44 -4.28
N GLN A 214 7.44 23.28 -3.90
CA GLN A 214 7.07 21.97 -4.43
C GLN A 214 5.65 21.55 -4.04
N ILE A 215 5.14 22.04 -2.91
CA ILE A 215 3.75 21.81 -2.48
C ILE A 215 2.83 22.63 -3.36
N ILE A 216 3.15 23.92 -3.58
CA ILE A 216 2.33 24.80 -4.44
C ILE A 216 2.29 24.28 -5.87
N SER A 217 3.45 23.99 -6.49
CA SER A 217 3.48 23.49 -7.88
C SER A 217 2.77 22.15 -8.02
N GLY A 218 2.96 21.24 -7.06
CA GLY A 218 2.31 19.94 -7.08
C GLY A 218 0.79 20.02 -6.90
N MET A 219 0.31 20.86 -5.99
CA MET A 219 -1.12 21.09 -5.80
C MET A 219 -1.78 21.71 -7.04
N VAL A 220 -1.11 22.65 -7.71
CA VAL A 220 -1.60 23.23 -8.98
C VAL A 220 -1.72 22.16 -10.06
N ILE A 221 -0.71 21.27 -10.20
CA ILE A 221 -0.77 20.17 -11.17
C ILE A 221 -1.93 19.22 -10.86
N ASN A 222 -2.15 18.88 -9.59
CA ASN A 222 -3.27 18.01 -9.18
C ASN A 222 -4.63 18.65 -9.51
N ILE A 223 -4.84 19.92 -9.13
CA ILE A 223 -6.10 20.63 -9.38
C ILE A 223 -6.34 20.77 -10.89
N PHE A 224 -5.30 21.13 -11.65
CA PHE A 224 -5.39 21.25 -13.09
C PHE A 224 -5.74 19.90 -13.74
N ALA A 225 -5.03 18.84 -13.39
CA ALA A 225 -5.28 17.51 -13.92
C ALA A 225 -6.70 17.05 -13.58
N ALA A 226 -7.13 17.15 -12.32
CA ALA A 226 -8.46 16.75 -11.89
C ALA A 226 -9.56 17.53 -12.62
N GLY A 227 -9.41 18.85 -12.75
CA GLY A 227 -10.37 19.70 -13.48
C GLY A 227 -10.41 19.36 -14.97
N MET A 228 -9.24 19.26 -15.61
CA MET A 228 -9.13 18.97 -17.05
C MET A 228 -9.64 17.57 -17.38
N THR A 229 -9.29 16.56 -16.60
CA THR A 229 -9.74 15.18 -16.84
C THR A 229 -11.24 15.05 -16.63
N SER A 230 -11.80 15.72 -15.61
CA SER A 230 -13.25 15.74 -15.37
C SER A 230 -14.00 16.42 -16.51
N PHE A 231 -13.50 17.58 -16.98
CA PHE A 231 -14.09 18.29 -18.12
C PHE A 231 -14.04 17.45 -19.40
N ILE A 232 -12.88 16.88 -19.74
CA ILE A 232 -12.74 16.05 -20.94
C ILE A 232 -13.63 14.81 -20.83
N SER A 233 -13.72 14.18 -19.66
CA SER A 233 -14.60 13.03 -19.42
C SER A 233 -16.06 13.38 -19.72
N ALA A 234 -16.58 14.40 -19.05
CA ALA A 234 -17.98 14.79 -19.18
C ALA A 234 -18.34 15.31 -20.59
N LYS A 235 -17.42 16.05 -21.23
CA LYS A 235 -17.70 16.67 -22.53
C LYS A 235 -17.46 15.74 -23.72
N PHE A 236 -16.52 14.80 -23.60
CA PHE A 236 -16.08 13.96 -24.72
C PHE A 236 -16.20 12.46 -24.46
N LEU A 237 -15.67 11.91 -23.36
CA LEU A 237 -15.68 10.44 -23.18
C LEU A 237 -17.09 9.90 -22.89
N GLU A 238 -17.89 10.62 -22.12
CA GLU A 238 -19.27 10.23 -21.81
C GLU A 238 -20.18 10.28 -23.04
N PRO A 239 -20.21 11.35 -23.87
CA PRO A 239 -21.02 11.38 -25.07
C PRO A 239 -20.47 10.51 -26.21
N PHE A 240 -19.15 10.37 -26.33
CA PHE A 240 -18.48 9.64 -27.40
C PHE A 240 -17.78 8.40 -26.85
N GLN A 241 -18.57 7.36 -26.59
CA GLN A 241 -18.09 6.11 -25.97
C GLN A 241 -16.93 5.44 -26.74
N PHE A 242 -16.79 5.65 -28.05
CA PHE A 242 -15.66 5.12 -28.82
C PHE A 242 -14.30 5.72 -28.41
N LEU A 243 -14.27 6.84 -27.67
CA LEU A 243 -13.06 7.43 -27.08
C LEU A 243 -12.71 6.83 -25.70
N ASN A 244 -13.59 5.98 -25.16
CA ASN A 244 -13.48 5.38 -23.83
C ASN A 244 -13.54 3.84 -23.89
N GLN A 245 -13.00 3.26 -24.97
CA GLN A 245 -12.93 1.81 -25.19
C GLN A 245 -11.48 1.37 -25.45
N PRO A 246 -10.57 1.55 -24.47
CA PRO A 246 -9.15 1.28 -24.67
C PRO A 246 -8.82 -0.22 -24.77
N GLY A 247 -9.75 -1.11 -24.41
CA GLY A 247 -9.48 -2.52 -24.17
C GLY A 247 -8.83 -2.76 -22.81
N THR A 248 -8.47 -4.01 -22.52
CA THR A 248 -7.80 -4.40 -21.28
C THR A 248 -6.60 -5.28 -21.58
N PHE A 249 -5.55 -5.15 -20.76
CA PHE A 249 -4.42 -6.06 -20.85
C PHE A 249 -4.85 -7.44 -20.33
N PRO A 250 -4.54 -8.53 -21.07
CA PRO A 250 -4.90 -9.87 -20.64
C PRO A 250 -4.16 -10.25 -19.37
N ASN A 251 -4.76 -11.13 -18.57
CA ASN A 251 -4.07 -11.74 -17.45
C ASN A 251 -3.02 -12.73 -17.97
N LEU A 252 -1.84 -12.71 -17.35
CA LEU A 252 -0.77 -13.66 -17.59
C LEU A 252 -0.82 -14.72 -16.47
N SER A 253 -0.74 -15.99 -16.85
CA SER A 253 -0.58 -17.10 -15.93
C SER A 253 0.85 -17.63 -16.03
N LEU A 254 1.58 -17.62 -14.91
CA LEU A 254 2.91 -18.23 -14.86
C LEU A 254 2.77 -19.75 -14.67
N PRO A 255 3.21 -20.58 -15.64
CA PRO A 255 3.11 -22.03 -15.53
C PRO A 255 3.81 -22.53 -14.26
N VAL A 256 3.29 -23.61 -13.65
CA VAL A 256 3.79 -24.22 -12.40
C VAL A 256 3.56 -23.39 -11.13
N LEU A 257 3.75 -22.07 -11.16
CA LEU A 257 3.50 -21.22 -9.99
C LEU A 257 2.00 -20.95 -9.81
N SER A 258 1.23 -20.90 -10.90
CA SER A 258 -0.23 -20.74 -10.84
C SER A 258 -0.96 -21.96 -10.25
N SER A 259 -0.34 -23.15 -10.23
CA SER A 259 -0.94 -24.37 -9.69
C SER A 259 -0.78 -24.53 -8.17
N ILE A 260 -0.11 -23.59 -7.50
CA ILE A 260 -0.01 -23.58 -6.02
C ILE A 260 -1.42 -23.37 -5.44
N PRO A 261 -1.92 -24.24 -4.54
CA PRO A 261 -3.24 -24.08 -3.93
C PRO A 261 -3.37 -22.72 -3.24
N PHE A 262 -4.53 -22.08 -3.41
CA PHE A 262 -4.85 -20.74 -2.90
C PHE A 262 -3.99 -19.61 -3.49
N PHE A 263 -2.68 -19.57 -3.20
CA PHE A 263 -1.78 -18.47 -3.58
C PHE A 263 -1.47 -18.40 -5.08
N GLY A 264 -1.53 -19.53 -5.78
CA GLY A 264 -1.29 -19.65 -7.22
C GLY A 264 -2.15 -18.68 -8.03
N GLY A 265 -3.47 -18.82 -7.89
CA GLY A 265 -4.45 -17.97 -8.57
C GLY A 265 -4.49 -16.53 -8.07
N VAL A 266 -4.11 -16.28 -6.81
CA VAL A 266 -4.11 -14.94 -6.19
C VAL A 266 -2.96 -14.08 -6.71
N ILE A 267 -1.74 -14.64 -6.79
CA ILE A 267 -0.51 -13.89 -7.10
C ILE A 267 -0.07 -14.12 -8.56
N PHE A 268 -0.12 -15.36 -9.04
CA PHE A 268 0.52 -15.77 -10.30
C PHE A 268 -0.42 -15.86 -11.51
N GLU A 269 -1.66 -15.41 -11.35
CA GLU A 269 -2.64 -15.26 -12.44
C GLU A 269 -3.13 -13.80 -12.48
N ASN A 270 -2.27 -12.87 -12.90
CA ASN A 270 -2.56 -11.44 -12.87
C ASN A 270 -2.10 -10.73 -14.15
N ASN A 271 -2.54 -9.48 -14.30
CA ASN A 271 -2.07 -8.61 -15.37
C ASN A 271 -0.56 -8.32 -15.22
N LEU A 272 0.12 -8.10 -16.35
CA LEU A 272 1.53 -7.71 -16.47
C LEU A 272 1.95 -6.63 -15.46
N PHE A 273 1.10 -5.64 -15.18
CA PHE A 273 1.45 -4.55 -14.26
C PHE A 273 1.62 -4.99 -12.80
N VAL A 274 0.94 -6.06 -12.37
CA VAL A 274 1.14 -6.63 -11.03
C VAL A 274 2.54 -7.20 -10.91
N PHE A 275 2.97 -7.96 -11.93
CA PHE A 275 4.32 -8.51 -11.99
C PHE A 275 5.37 -7.39 -12.15
N ALA A 276 5.10 -6.39 -12.98
CA ALA A 276 5.96 -5.23 -13.13
C ALA A 276 6.13 -4.48 -11.80
N MET A 277 5.05 -4.30 -11.02
CA MET A 277 5.13 -3.69 -9.69
C MET A 277 6.04 -4.49 -8.76
N LEU A 278 5.88 -5.81 -8.67
CA LEU A 278 6.73 -6.65 -7.83
C LEU A 278 8.22 -6.56 -8.23
N VAL A 279 8.50 -6.60 -9.53
CA VAL A 279 9.85 -6.45 -10.08
C VAL A 279 10.40 -5.05 -9.78
N LEU A 280 9.60 -3.99 -9.98
CA LEU A 280 10.01 -2.61 -9.74
C LEU A 280 10.30 -2.34 -8.26
N VAL A 281 9.53 -2.91 -7.32
CA VAL A 281 9.82 -2.79 -5.89
C VAL A 281 11.22 -3.31 -5.58
N VAL A 282 11.54 -4.53 -6.04
CA VAL A 282 12.86 -5.14 -5.84
C VAL A 282 13.95 -4.36 -6.57
N ALA A 283 13.69 -3.97 -7.82
CA ALA A 283 14.64 -3.24 -8.65
C ALA A 283 14.99 -1.86 -8.05
N VAL A 284 13.99 -1.10 -7.60
CA VAL A 284 14.19 0.21 -6.94
C VAL A 284 14.92 0.05 -5.62
N GLN A 285 14.59 -0.97 -4.83
CA GLN A 285 15.29 -1.29 -3.58
C GLN A 285 16.79 -1.56 -3.82
N ILE A 286 17.11 -2.38 -4.83
CA ILE A 286 18.50 -2.67 -5.20
C ILE A 286 19.16 -1.40 -5.76
N ALA A 287 18.51 -0.71 -6.70
CA ALA A 287 19.03 0.48 -7.34
C ALA A 287 19.38 1.58 -6.33
N LEU A 288 18.47 1.92 -5.40
CA LEU A 288 18.70 2.99 -4.44
C LEU A 288 19.73 2.64 -3.36
N PHE A 289 19.64 1.42 -2.81
CA PHE A 289 20.42 1.07 -1.62
C PHE A 289 21.72 0.32 -1.91
N HIS A 290 21.83 -0.34 -3.06
CA HIS A 290 22.94 -1.24 -3.38
C HIS A 290 23.73 -0.85 -4.63
N THR A 291 23.48 0.32 -5.23
CA THR A 291 24.24 0.79 -6.41
C THR A 291 24.88 2.16 -6.22
N ARG A 292 25.91 2.46 -7.04
CA ARG A 292 26.57 3.77 -7.08
C ARG A 292 25.62 4.88 -7.50
N TRP A 293 24.69 4.60 -8.43
CA TRP A 293 23.67 5.57 -8.84
C TRP A 293 22.79 5.95 -7.65
N GLY A 294 22.29 4.96 -6.91
CA GLY A 294 21.46 5.19 -5.73
C GLY A 294 22.17 5.92 -4.59
N LEU A 295 23.48 5.69 -4.40
CA LEU A 295 24.29 6.48 -3.47
C LEU A 295 24.35 7.96 -3.90
N ARG A 296 24.64 8.22 -5.18
CA ARG A 296 24.69 9.58 -5.73
C ARG A 296 23.35 10.27 -5.58
N THR A 297 22.26 9.67 -6.05
CA THR A 297 20.90 10.22 -5.97
C THR A 297 20.56 10.66 -4.54
N ARG A 298 20.82 9.80 -3.54
CA ARG A 298 20.56 10.11 -2.14
C ARG A 298 21.40 11.26 -1.60
N ILE A 299 22.69 11.32 -1.95
CA ILE A 299 23.56 12.43 -1.52
C ILE A 299 23.10 13.75 -2.16
N VAL A 300 22.68 13.75 -3.44
CA VAL A 300 22.12 14.95 -4.08
C VAL A 300 20.89 15.44 -3.32
N GLY A 301 20.00 14.52 -2.92
CA GLY A 301 18.80 14.88 -2.16
C GLY A 301 19.08 15.37 -0.73
N GLU A 302 20.06 14.78 -0.03
CA GLU A 302 20.35 15.11 1.37
C GLU A 302 21.31 16.30 1.52
N HIS A 303 22.36 16.37 0.71
CA HIS A 303 23.43 17.38 0.78
C HIS A 303 23.97 17.75 -0.61
N PRO A 304 23.21 18.54 -1.42
CA PRO A 304 23.60 18.86 -2.80
C PRO A 304 24.97 19.56 -2.90
N LYS A 305 25.29 20.45 -1.95
CA LYS A 305 26.61 21.10 -1.90
C LYS A 305 27.78 20.13 -1.73
N ALA A 306 27.58 19.02 -1.02
CA ALA A 306 28.61 18.00 -0.85
C ALA A 306 28.70 17.06 -2.07
N ALA A 307 27.62 16.93 -2.84
CA ALA A 307 27.65 16.22 -4.11
C ALA A 307 28.48 16.98 -5.16
N ASP A 308 28.31 18.31 -5.23
CA ASP A 308 29.03 19.19 -6.15
C ASP A 308 30.55 19.17 -5.91
N THR A 309 31.00 19.20 -4.64
CA THR A 309 32.44 19.09 -4.30
C THR A 309 33.06 17.74 -4.69
N LEU A 310 32.25 16.71 -4.89
CA LEU A 310 32.66 15.39 -5.36
C LEU A 310 32.52 15.23 -6.89
N GLY A 311 32.23 16.31 -7.62
CA GLY A 311 32.16 16.35 -9.08
C GLY A 311 30.88 15.78 -9.68
N ILE A 312 29.79 15.74 -8.91
CA ILE A 312 28.46 15.41 -9.42
C ILE A 312 27.81 16.73 -9.85
N ASP A 313 27.41 16.84 -11.11
CA ASP A 313 26.71 18.03 -11.65
C ASP A 313 25.29 18.11 -11.06
N VAL A 314 25.10 19.03 -10.10
CA VAL A 314 23.86 19.19 -9.31
C VAL A 314 23.47 20.65 -9.11
#